data_AF-A0A164QLH6-F1
#
_entry.id   AF-A0A164QLH6-F1
#
_cell.length_a   1.000
_cell.length_b   1.000
_cell.length_c   1.000
_cell.angle_alpha   90.00
_cell.angle_beta   90.00
_cell.angle_gamma   90.00
#
_symmetry.space_group_name_H-M   'P 1'
#
loop_
_entity.id
_entity.type
_entity.pdbx_description
1 polymer ?
#
loop_
_entity_poly.entity_id
_entity_poly.type
_entity_poly.pdbx_seq_one_letter_code
_entity_poly.pdbx_strand_id
1 'polypeptide(L)'
;MNLQIKGKEELRHLLNSWYNEICGEHLEKAASLKKELDLRVEEITGEEEVHTYFHLLNFRYEILLGEVSEETHRKIDQIGEVDDKQIMYHYHLFKAVYATNKAHFNEAKVHFAKLQEIDGVINGVKEKAELDYRLAIFYYQIYQPFASIKHVMQAEKVFQTFSGNEVLLASCENIYGLCSSTIGKFGQAEVYFLSALDKAKKVKSERWEKKIKHNLGLLYADQGNPELAVKYLSDSLRDNLKTVFLLAREHYKMGHRDEVNQLILKGYDLCNEEYQHHFNILKELNEPSSIENLEFVIKEGILYFENEELWKYVVDYFEVIAVQLHTEGNAVKASEYFYEAYQAKQKTENKGVLK
;
A
#
# COMPACT_ATOMS: atom_id res chain seq x y z
N MET A 1 -25.93 40.85 7.14
CA MET A 1 -26.58 39.54 7.37
C MET A 1 -26.52 38.65 6.14
N ASN A 2 -26.93 39.09 4.93
CA ASN A 2 -26.86 38.28 3.70
C ASN A 2 -25.43 37.95 3.19
N LEU A 3 -24.46 38.87 3.35
CA LEU A 3 -23.07 38.66 2.87
C LEU A 3 -22.31 37.61 3.70
N GLN A 4 -22.53 37.60 5.01
CA GLN A 4 -21.87 36.68 5.93
C GLN A 4 -22.42 35.25 5.82
N ILE A 5 -23.71 35.10 5.54
CA ILE A 5 -24.34 33.79 5.26
C ILE A 5 -23.82 33.24 3.92
N LYS A 6 -23.75 34.10 2.89
CA LYS A 6 -23.25 33.73 1.56
C LYS A 6 -21.78 33.29 1.58
N GLY A 7 -20.92 34.01 2.31
CA GLY A 7 -19.51 33.63 2.46
C GLY A 7 -19.28 32.28 3.16
N LYS A 8 -20.17 31.91 4.10
CA LYS A 8 -20.12 30.62 4.81
C LYS A 8 -20.54 29.45 3.92
N GLU A 9 -21.59 29.60 3.13
CA GLU A 9 -22.01 28.60 2.15
C GLU A 9 -20.90 28.40 1.10
N GLU A 10 -20.30 29.48 0.61
CA GLU A 10 -19.17 29.44 -0.32
C GLU A 10 -17.96 28.69 0.27
N LEU A 11 -17.62 28.91 1.55
CA LEU A 11 -16.51 28.21 2.20
C LEU A 11 -16.78 26.70 2.35
N ARG A 12 -18.00 26.31 2.75
CA ARG A 12 -18.41 24.89 2.85
C ARG A 12 -18.37 24.21 1.49
N HIS A 13 -18.83 24.89 0.43
CA HIS A 13 -18.71 24.39 -0.94
C HIS A 13 -17.25 24.21 -1.37
N LEU A 14 -16.37 25.14 -1.01
CA LEU A 14 -14.95 25.05 -1.32
C LEU A 14 -14.27 23.86 -0.61
N LEU A 15 -14.56 23.63 0.68
CA LEU A 15 -14.08 22.48 1.44
C LEU A 15 -14.57 21.16 0.84
N ASN A 16 -15.85 21.07 0.48
CA ASN A 16 -16.41 19.88 -0.15
C ASN A 16 -15.82 19.63 -1.55
N SER A 17 -15.56 20.69 -2.31
CA SER A 17 -14.88 20.58 -3.61
C SER A 17 -13.45 20.06 -3.41
N TRP A 18 -12.73 20.59 -2.44
CA TRP A 18 -11.39 20.12 -2.10
C TRP A 18 -11.38 18.65 -1.68
N TYR A 19 -12.31 18.23 -0.82
CA TYR A 19 -12.47 16.84 -0.42
C TYR A 19 -12.71 15.91 -1.63
N ASN A 20 -13.59 16.30 -2.55
CA ASN A 20 -13.84 15.52 -3.76
C ASN A 20 -12.58 15.36 -4.63
N GLU A 21 -11.79 16.42 -4.81
CA GLU A 21 -10.53 16.36 -5.57
C GLU A 21 -9.47 15.49 -4.86
N ILE A 22 -9.46 15.48 -3.51
CA ILE A 22 -8.59 14.58 -2.73
C ILE A 22 -9.02 13.12 -2.89
N CYS A 23 -10.31 12.82 -2.81
CA CYS A 23 -10.85 11.47 -3.02
C CYS A 23 -10.63 10.97 -4.45
N GLY A 24 -10.78 11.84 -5.46
CA GLY A 24 -10.46 11.53 -6.86
C GLY A 24 -8.96 11.43 -7.18
N GLU A 25 -8.09 11.67 -6.20
CA GLU A 25 -6.63 11.72 -6.35
C GLU A 25 -6.13 12.76 -7.38
N HIS A 26 -6.86 13.85 -7.58
CA HIS A 26 -6.52 14.93 -8.49
C HIS A 26 -5.53 15.91 -7.85
N LEU A 27 -4.27 15.51 -7.75
CA LEU A 27 -3.22 16.26 -7.03
C LEU A 27 -3.14 17.75 -7.40
N GLU A 28 -3.12 18.10 -8.69
CA GLU A 28 -2.98 19.49 -9.14
C GLU A 28 -4.19 20.36 -8.72
N LYS A 29 -5.40 19.84 -8.89
CA LYS A 29 -6.63 20.53 -8.50
C LYS A 29 -6.74 20.67 -6.98
N ALA A 30 -6.44 19.58 -6.25
CA ALA A 30 -6.40 19.59 -4.80
C ALA A 30 -5.39 20.61 -4.26
N ALA A 31 -4.21 20.73 -4.89
CA ALA A 31 -3.21 21.73 -4.53
C ALA A 31 -3.68 23.17 -4.81
N SER A 32 -4.38 23.39 -5.94
CA SER A 32 -4.96 24.70 -6.26
C SER A 32 -6.01 25.13 -5.23
N LEU A 33 -6.94 24.23 -4.89
CA LEU A 33 -7.98 24.49 -3.89
C LEU A 33 -7.40 24.70 -2.49
N LYS A 34 -6.34 23.96 -2.13
CA LYS A 34 -5.62 24.18 -0.87
C LYS A 34 -5.06 25.60 -0.77
N LYS A 35 -4.42 26.10 -1.84
CA LYS A 35 -3.91 27.49 -1.87
C LYS A 35 -5.03 28.51 -1.66
N GLU A 36 -6.19 28.29 -2.27
CA GLU A 36 -7.35 29.17 -2.09
C GLU A 36 -7.89 29.13 -0.65
N LEU A 37 -7.99 27.94 -0.05
CA LEU A 37 -8.40 27.78 1.35
C LEU A 37 -7.42 28.43 2.33
N ASP A 38 -6.11 28.37 2.06
CA ASP A 38 -5.09 29.00 2.89
C ASP A 38 -5.20 30.54 2.91
N LEU A 39 -5.65 31.15 1.80
CA LEU A 39 -5.94 32.58 1.75
C LEU A 39 -7.16 32.97 2.60
N ARG A 40 -8.02 32.01 2.95
CA ARG A 40 -9.25 32.20 3.74
C ARG A 40 -9.15 31.60 5.14
N VAL A 41 -7.93 31.36 5.65
CA VAL A 41 -7.71 30.69 6.94
C VAL A 41 -8.37 31.42 8.12
N GLU A 42 -8.43 32.75 8.09
CA GLU A 42 -9.09 33.54 9.13
C GLU A 42 -10.60 33.25 9.20
N GLU A 43 -11.26 33.10 8.05
CA GLU A 43 -12.68 32.73 7.97
C GLU A 43 -12.92 31.30 8.47
N ILE A 44 -11.97 30.39 8.22
CA ILE A 44 -12.01 29.00 8.67
C ILE A 44 -11.86 28.93 10.20
N THR A 45 -10.94 29.71 10.79
CA THR A 45 -10.70 29.73 12.24
C THR A 45 -11.85 30.32 13.05
N GLY A 46 -12.78 31.03 12.41
CA GLY A 46 -13.92 31.67 13.07
C GLY A 46 -15.04 30.71 13.51
N GLU A 47 -15.07 29.47 13.03
CA GLU A 47 -16.07 28.45 13.38
C GLU A 47 -15.40 27.11 13.72
N GLU A 48 -15.59 26.63 14.94
CA GLU A 48 -14.89 25.44 15.48
C GLU A 48 -15.12 24.17 14.64
N GLU A 49 -16.35 23.90 14.18
CA GLU A 49 -16.68 22.75 13.34
C GLU A 49 -15.99 22.82 11.96
N VAL A 50 -16.02 24.00 11.32
CA VAL A 50 -15.39 24.23 10.01
C VAL A 50 -13.87 24.16 10.11
N HIS A 51 -13.32 24.69 11.20
CA HIS A 51 -11.90 24.60 11.52
C HIS A 51 -11.45 23.16 11.71
N THR A 52 -12.21 22.37 12.48
CA THR A 52 -11.94 20.94 12.71
C THR A 52 -12.01 20.16 11.41
N TYR A 53 -13.04 20.39 10.59
CA TYR A 53 -13.18 19.73 9.30
C TYR A 53 -12.04 20.08 8.33
N PHE A 54 -11.60 21.34 8.29
CA PHE A 54 -10.44 21.74 7.49
C PHE A 54 -9.16 21.00 7.90
N HIS A 55 -8.88 20.84 9.20
CA HIS A 55 -7.71 20.08 9.65
C HIS A 55 -7.78 18.61 9.26
N LEU A 56 -8.97 18.00 9.34
CA LEU A 56 -9.21 16.65 8.87
C LEU A 56 -8.93 16.51 7.37
N LEU A 57 -9.41 17.45 6.55
CA LEU A 57 -9.13 17.46 5.11
C LEU A 57 -7.64 17.69 4.82
N ASN A 58 -6.96 18.56 5.58
CA ASN A 58 -5.52 18.75 5.45
C ASN A 58 -4.74 17.47 5.77
N PHE A 59 -5.12 16.77 6.84
CA PHE A 59 -4.58 15.45 7.15
C PHE A 59 -4.79 14.47 5.99
N ARG A 60 -6.01 14.39 5.45
CA ARG A 60 -6.27 13.51 4.30
C ARG A 60 -5.50 13.90 3.04
N TYR A 61 -5.28 15.19 2.80
CA TYR A 61 -4.46 15.69 1.69
C TYR A 61 -2.98 15.33 1.88
N GLU A 62 -2.43 15.51 3.07
CA GLU A 62 -1.05 15.11 3.38
C GLU A 62 -0.84 13.60 3.24
N ILE A 63 -1.81 12.78 3.66
CA ILE A 63 -1.82 11.33 3.37
C ILE A 63 -1.74 11.04 1.87
N LEU A 64 -2.45 11.81 1.03
CA LEU A 64 -2.42 11.64 -0.43
C LEU A 64 -1.03 11.98 -1.01
N LEU A 65 -0.35 12.98 -0.46
CA LEU A 65 1.02 13.36 -0.83
C LEU A 65 2.05 12.32 -0.40
N GLY A 66 1.75 11.56 0.66
CA GLY A 66 2.58 10.45 1.16
C GLY A 66 3.34 10.77 2.45
N GLU A 67 3.30 12.02 2.90
CA GLU A 67 3.95 12.49 4.12
C GLU A 67 3.00 13.39 4.90
N VAL A 68 2.91 13.15 6.20
CA VAL A 68 2.09 13.93 7.12
C VAL A 68 3.00 14.66 8.09
N SER A 69 2.81 15.97 8.22
CA SER A 69 3.61 16.83 9.08
C SER A 69 3.34 16.56 10.57
N GLU A 70 4.33 16.82 11.42
CA GLU A 70 4.20 16.76 12.88
C GLU A 70 3.09 17.71 13.39
N GLU A 71 2.94 18.88 12.76
CA GLU A 71 1.90 19.83 13.11
C GLU A 71 0.51 19.26 12.84
N THR A 72 0.30 18.65 11.68
CA THR A 72 -0.96 18.01 11.32
C THR A 72 -1.27 16.85 12.26
N HIS A 73 -0.30 15.98 12.58
CA HIS A 73 -0.48 14.91 13.58
C HIS A 73 -0.97 15.46 14.92
N ARG A 74 -0.25 16.44 15.47
CA ARG A 74 -0.60 17.05 16.76
C ARG A 74 -2.02 17.62 16.77
N LYS A 75 -2.46 18.26 15.67
CA LYS A 75 -3.82 18.79 15.56
C LYS A 75 -4.87 17.68 15.52
N ILE A 76 -4.61 16.61 14.77
CA ILE A 76 -5.54 15.47 14.67
C ILE A 76 -5.65 14.73 16.01
N ASP A 77 -4.54 14.53 16.73
CA ASP A 77 -4.56 13.84 18.02
C ASP A 77 -5.25 14.64 19.14
N GLN A 78 -5.37 15.96 18.96
CA GLN A 78 -6.12 16.84 19.87
C GLN A 78 -7.64 16.81 19.63
N ILE A 79 -8.10 16.24 18.50
CA ILE A 79 -9.53 16.06 18.24
C ILE A 79 -10.03 14.96 19.18
N GLY A 80 -10.76 15.37 20.23
CA GLY A 80 -11.46 14.46 21.13
C GLY A 80 -12.75 13.89 20.53
N GLU A 81 -13.56 13.23 21.35
CA GLU A 81 -14.93 12.89 20.94
C GLU A 81 -15.75 14.18 20.78
N VAL A 82 -16.33 14.35 19.61
CA VAL A 82 -17.26 15.45 19.30
C VAL A 82 -18.62 14.88 18.92
N ASP A 83 -19.69 15.63 19.19
CA ASP A 83 -21.07 15.21 18.90
C ASP A 83 -21.37 15.13 17.38
N ASP A 84 -20.60 15.84 16.56
CA ASP A 84 -20.75 15.82 15.11
C ASP A 84 -20.25 14.49 14.53
N LYS A 85 -21.22 13.65 14.15
CA LYS A 85 -21.00 12.32 13.57
C LYS A 85 -20.28 12.37 12.22
N GLN A 86 -20.43 13.43 11.43
CA GLN A 86 -19.73 13.58 10.15
C GLN A 86 -18.25 13.87 10.39
N ILE A 87 -17.93 14.72 11.37
CA ILE A 87 -16.54 14.96 11.80
C ILE A 87 -15.92 13.67 12.31
N MET A 88 -16.61 12.93 13.20
CA MET A 88 -16.10 11.66 13.73
C MET A 88 -15.92 10.57 12.67
N TYR A 89 -16.78 10.55 11.65
CA TYR A 89 -16.59 9.68 10.50
C TYR A 89 -15.33 10.01 9.72
N HIS A 90 -15.12 11.29 9.34
CA HIS A 90 -13.91 11.67 8.62
C HIS A 90 -12.65 11.44 9.47
N TYR A 91 -12.71 11.71 10.77
CA TYR A 91 -11.65 11.41 11.72
C TYR A 91 -11.25 9.93 11.70
N HIS A 92 -12.20 9.02 11.89
CA HIS A 92 -11.89 7.59 11.89
C HIS A 92 -11.50 7.07 10.51
N LEU A 93 -12.14 7.53 9.43
CA LEU A 93 -11.76 7.14 8.07
C LEU A 93 -10.32 7.55 7.77
N PHE A 94 -9.94 8.79 8.04
CA PHE A 94 -8.61 9.28 7.71
C PHE A 94 -7.53 8.65 8.59
N LYS A 95 -7.81 8.41 9.88
CA LYS A 95 -6.91 7.63 10.75
C LYS A 95 -6.77 6.18 10.27
N ALA A 96 -7.84 5.53 9.84
CA ALA A 96 -7.80 4.18 9.28
C ALA A 96 -6.94 4.12 8.00
N VAL A 97 -7.09 5.09 7.09
CA VAL A 97 -6.28 5.19 5.87
C VAL A 97 -4.81 5.45 6.20
N TYR A 98 -4.53 6.36 7.12
CA TYR A 98 -3.16 6.65 7.56
C TYR A 98 -2.49 5.40 8.15
N ALA A 99 -3.16 4.75 9.12
CA ALA A 99 -2.67 3.53 9.75
C ALA A 99 -2.46 2.41 8.73
N THR A 100 -3.36 2.26 7.75
CA THR A 100 -3.20 1.28 6.65
C THR A 100 -1.95 1.59 5.81
N ASN A 101 -1.72 2.85 5.44
CA ASN A 101 -0.55 3.25 4.66
C ASN A 101 0.77 3.08 5.42
N LYS A 102 0.74 3.19 6.75
CA LYS A 102 1.88 2.94 7.64
C LYS A 102 2.01 1.47 8.07
N ALA A 103 1.17 0.57 7.54
CA ALA A 103 1.11 -0.84 7.90
C ALA A 103 0.75 -1.12 9.37
N HIS A 104 0.17 -0.16 10.09
CA HIS A 104 -0.37 -0.33 11.45
C HIS A 104 -1.78 -0.96 11.39
N PHE A 105 -1.89 -2.20 10.91
CA PHE A 105 -3.18 -2.81 10.58
C PHE A 105 -4.13 -3.00 11.77
N ASN A 106 -3.60 -3.20 12.98
CA ASN A 106 -4.42 -3.27 14.20
C ASN A 106 -5.08 -1.93 14.53
N GLU A 107 -4.35 -0.82 14.42
CA GLU A 107 -4.89 0.53 14.58
C GLU A 107 -5.95 0.82 13.50
N ALA A 108 -5.65 0.48 12.24
CA ALA A 108 -6.60 0.64 11.14
C ALA A 108 -7.90 -0.13 11.39
N LYS A 109 -7.82 -1.38 11.87
CA LYS A 109 -8.98 -2.22 12.20
C LYS A 109 -9.86 -1.57 13.28
N VAL A 110 -9.26 -1.00 14.33
CA VAL A 110 -9.99 -0.29 15.39
C VAL A 110 -10.78 0.88 14.80
N HIS A 111 -10.16 1.68 13.94
CA HIS A 111 -10.85 2.82 13.32
C HIS A 111 -11.95 2.40 12.35
N PHE A 112 -11.75 1.34 11.55
CA PHE A 112 -12.81 0.80 10.70
C PHE A 112 -13.99 0.23 11.51
N ALA A 113 -13.75 -0.36 12.68
CA ALA A 113 -14.82 -0.81 13.56
C ALA A 113 -15.65 0.36 14.09
N LYS A 114 -15.01 1.45 14.54
CA LYS A 114 -15.70 2.68 14.97
C LYS A 114 -16.55 3.29 13.85
N LEU A 115 -16.09 3.22 12.59
CA LEU A 115 -16.88 3.67 11.45
C LEU A 115 -18.18 2.89 11.29
N GLN A 116 -18.18 1.57 11.52
CA GLN A 116 -19.39 0.74 11.41
C GLN A 116 -20.46 1.12 12.45
N GLU A 117 -20.05 1.65 13.61
CA GLU A 117 -20.96 2.18 14.63
C GLU A 117 -21.60 3.51 14.19
N ILE A 118 -20.91 4.29 13.36
CA ILE A 118 -21.36 5.60 12.83
C ILE A 118 -22.16 5.44 11.52
N ASP A 119 -21.86 4.41 10.71
CA ASP A 119 -22.30 4.21 9.32
C ASP A 119 -23.82 4.29 9.10
N GLY A 120 -24.63 4.05 10.14
CA GLY A 120 -26.09 4.25 10.10
C GLY A 120 -26.55 5.70 9.87
N VAL A 121 -25.65 6.68 9.79
CA VAL A 121 -25.97 8.12 9.71
C VAL A 121 -25.53 8.79 8.40
N ILE A 122 -24.62 8.20 7.62
CA ILE A 122 -23.92 8.92 6.54
C ILE A 122 -24.46 8.53 5.18
N ASN A 123 -25.20 9.47 4.58
CA ASN A 123 -26.16 9.22 3.50
C ASN A 123 -25.65 9.56 2.08
N GLY A 124 -24.35 9.79 1.90
CA GLY A 124 -23.80 10.12 0.59
C GLY A 124 -23.26 8.90 -0.15
N VAL A 125 -23.75 8.69 -1.37
CA VAL A 125 -23.33 7.56 -2.24
C VAL A 125 -21.82 7.59 -2.50
N LYS A 126 -21.22 8.79 -2.54
CA LYS A 126 -19.78 8.99 -2.76
C LYS A 126 -18.95 8.64 -1.53
N GLU A 127 -19.34 9.08 -0.33
CA GLU A 127 -18.66 8.72 0.92
C GLU A 127 -18.67 7.21 1.13
N LYS A 128 -19.80 6.54 0.85
CA LYS A 128 -19.89 5.09 0.91
C LYS A 128 -18.90 4.41 -0.05
N ALA A 129 -18.80 4.90 -1.29
CA ALA A 129 -17.87 4.36 -2.26
C ALA A 129 -16.40 4.58 -1.85
N GLU A 130 -16.07 5.73 -1.26
CA GLU A 130 -14.74 5.98 -0.68
C GLU A 130 -14.46 5.00 0.46
N LEU A 131 -15.40 4.77 1.38
CA LEU A 131 -15.24 3.80 2.47
C LEU A 131 -15.00 2.39 1.93
N ASP A 132 -15.85 1.92 1.00
CA ASP A 132 -15.68 0.62 0.34
C ASP A 132 -14.32 0.52 -0.36
N TYR A 133 -13.88 1.59 -1.04
CA TYR A 133 -12.56 1.62 -1.68
C TYR A 133 -11.42 1.50 -0.66
N ARG A 134 -11.49 2.20 0.48
CA ARG A 134 -10.48 2.11 1.55
C ARG A 134 -10.49 0.75 2.26
N LEU A 135 -11.67 0.18 2.51
CA LEU A 135 -11.81 -1.18 3.05
C LEU A 135 -11.22 -2.20 2.09
N ALA A 136 -11.41 -2.05 0.78
CA ALA A 136 -10.81 -2.95 -0.20
C ALA A 136 -9.28 -2.96 -0.13
N ILE A 137 -8.65 -1.77 -0.04
CA ILE A 137 -7.20 -1.65 0.16
C ILE A 137 -6.78 -2.31 1.47
N PHE A 138 -7.46 -2.00 2.58
CA PHE A 138 -7.16 -2.57 3.88
C PHE A 138 -7.24 -4.11 3.89
N TYR A 139 -8.34 -4.68 3.40
CA TYR A 139 -8.53 -6.13 3.33
C TYR A 139 -7.50 -6.82 2.43
N TYR A 140 -7.05 -6.16 1.36
CA TYR A 140 -5.94 -6.67 0.56
C TYR A 140 -4.64 -6.72 1.37
N GLN A 141 -4.30 -5.65 2.10
CA GLN A 141 -3.07 -5.58 2.90
C GLN A 141 -3.02 -6.62 4.04
N ILE A 142 -4.18 -7.01 4.58
CA ILE A 142 -4.28 -8.06 5.60
C ILE A 142 -4.53 -9.46 5.00
N TYR A 143 -4.22 -9.66 3.72
CA TYR A 143 -4.30 -10.95 3.02
C TYR A 143 -5.72 -11.58 3.00
N GLN A 144 -6.76 -10.74 2.91
CA GLN A 144 -8.15 -11.16 2.74
C GLN A 144 -8.69 -10.78 1.34
N PRO A 145 -8.21 -11.45 0.27
CA PRO A 145 -8.51 -11.04 -1.11
C PRO A 145 -10.01 -11.10 -1.45
N PHE A 146 -10.77 -12.05 -0.91
CA PHE A 146 -12.21 -12.13 -1.16
C PHE A 146 -13.00 -10.96 -0.53
N ALA A 147 -12.62 -10.54 0.67
CA ALA A 147 -13.21 -9.36 1.31
C ALA A 147 -12.83 -8.09 0.52
N SER A 148 -11.58 -7.99 0.09
CA SER A 148 -11.11 -6.90 -0.76
C SER A 148 -11.91 -6.79 -2.07
N ILE A 149 -12.07 -7.92 -2.79
CA ILE A 149 -12.87 -8.01 -4.02
C ILE A 149 -14.31 -7.55 -3.78
N LYS A 150 -14.95 -8.01 -2.70
CA LYS A 150 -16.33 -7.61 -2.36
C LYS A 150 -16.46 -6.09 -2.23
N HIS A 151 -15.54 -5.45 -1.52
CA HIS A 151 -15.57 -4.01 -1.28
C HIS A 151 -15.22 -3.21 -2.53
N VAL A 152 -14.18 -3.58 -3.28
CA VAL A 152 -13.81 -2.85 -4.51
C VAL A 152 -14.92 -2.92 -5.56
N MET A 153 -15.68 -4.03 -5.63
CA MET A 153 -16.87 -4.14 -6.48
C MET A 153 -17.96 -3.13 -6.13
N GLN A 154 -18.19 -2.85 -4.83
CA GLN A 154 -19.18 -1.85 -4.41
C GLN A 154 -18.72 -0.44 -4.77
N ALA A 155 -17.45 -0.11 -4.49
CA ALA A 155 -16.86 1.17 -4.82
C ALA A 155 -16.87 1.45 -6.33
N GLU A 156 -16.41 0.49 -7.12
CA GLU A 156 -16.34 0.59 -8.58
C GLU A 156 -17.71 0.87 -9.21
N LYS A 157 -18.77 0.20 -8.73
CA LYS A 157 -20.14 0.41 -9.21
C LYS A 157 -20.56 1.87 -9.09
N VAL A 158 -20.13 2.56 -8.03
CA VAL A 158 -20.39 3.99 -7.85
C VAL A 158 -19.44 4.83 -8.68
N PHE A 159 -18.15 4.50 -8.74
CA PHE A 159 -17.18 5.27 -9.51
C PHE A 159 -17.52 5.32 -11.00
N GLN A 160 -18.13 4.26 -11.55
CA GLN A 160 -18.62 4.20 -12.92
C GLN A 160 -19.77 5.17 -13.24
N THR A 161 -20.51 5.68 -12.23
CA THR A 161 -21.67 6.56 -12.46
C THR A 161 -21.32 8.05 -12.48
N PHE A 162 -20.13 8.43 -12.03
CA PHE A 162 -19.68 9.82 -11.98
C PHE A 162 -18.44 10.03 -12.85
N SER A 163 -18.41 11.12 -13.61
CA SER A 163 -17.25 11.57 -14.38
C SER A 163 -16.10 12.01 -13.47
N GLY A 164 -14.85 11.87 -13.91
CA GLY A 164 -13.69 12.30 -13.14
C GLY A 164 -13.18 11.25 -12.14
N ASN A 165 -13.59 9.99 -12.27
CA ASN A 165 -13.15 8.88 -11.43
C ASN A 165 -12.22 7.91 -12.17
N GLU A 166 -11.68 8.29 -13.30
CA GLU A 166 -10.89 7.39 -14.16
C GLU A 166 -9.66 6.85 -13.44
N VAL A 167 -9.03 7.66 -12.58
CA VAL A 167 -7.94 7.24 -11.69
C VAL A 167 -8.40 6.18 -10.68
N LEU A 168 -9.58 6.39 -10.08
CA LEU A 168 -10.17 5.44 -9.14
C LEU A 168 -10.54 4.13 -9.83
N LEU A 169 -11.07 4.17 -11.05
CA LEU A 169 -11.37 2.98 -11.85
C LEU A 169 -10.08 2.20 -12.20
N ALA A 170 -9.00 2.90 -12.56
CA ALA A 170 -7.69 2.26 -12.75
C ALA A 170 -7.20 1.61 -11.43
N SER A 171 -7.41 2.28 -10.29
CA SER A 171 -7.07 1.70 -8.99
C SER A 171 -7.93 0.48 -8.64
N CYS A 172 -9.22 0.47 -8.96
CA CYS A 172 -10.10 -0.68 -8.72
C CYS A 172 -9.58 -1.91 -9.49
N GLU A 173 -9.24 -1.74 -10.77
CA GLU A 173 -8.64 -2.80 -11.57
C GLU A 173 -7.29 -3.26 -11.03
N ASN A 174 -6.47 -2.33 -10.57
CA ASN A 174 -5.22 -2.68 -9.90
C ASN A 174 -5.47 -3.55 -8.64
N ILE A 175 -6.50 -3.25 -7.84
CA ILE A 175 -6.86 -4.06 -6.67
C ILE A 175 -7.34 -5.46 -7.08
N TYR A 176 -8.15 -5.58 -8.14
CA TYR A 176 -8.51 -6.89 -8.68
C TYR A 176 -7.27 -7.67 -9.12
N GLY A 177 -6.33 -7.02 -9.82
CA GLY A 177 -5.08 -7.63 -10.24
C GLY A 177 -4.26 -8.16 -9.06
N LEU A 178 -4.11 -7.34 -8.01
CA LEU A 178 -3.43 -7.71 -6.78
C LEU A 178 -4.10 -8.92 -6.11
N CYS A 179 -5.42 -8.90 -5.94
CA CYS A 179 -6.17 -10.00 -5.34
C CYS A 179 -6.08 -11.29 -6.17
N SER A 180 -6.23 -11.19 -7.49
CA SER A 180 -6.09 -12.31 -8.43
C SER A 180 -4.69 -12.92 -8.36
N SER A 181 -3.64 -12.09 -8.23
CA SER A 181 -2.27 -12.57 -8.05
C SER A 181 -2.11 -13.35 -6.75
N THR A 182 -2.62 -12.81 -5.63
CA THR A 182 -2.56 -13.46 -4.30
C THR A 182 -3.24 -14.83 -4.28
N ILE A 183 -4.33 -15.03 -5.05
CA ILE A 183 -5.02 -16.33 -5.14
C ILE A 183 -4.49 -17.23 -6.27
N GLY A 184 -3.36 -16.87 -6.90
CA GLY A 184 -2.70 -17.66 -7.96
C GLY A 184 -3.38 -17.61 -9.33
N LYS A 185 -4.29 -16.67 -9.57
CA LYS A 185 -4.96 -16.44 -10.87
C LYS A 185 -4.17 -15.46 -11.72
N PHE A 186 -2.93 -15.82 -12.03
CA PHE A 186 -1.97 -14.93 -12.68
C PHE A 186 -2.42 -14.36 -14.03
N GLY A 187 -3.01 -15.16 -14.92
CA GLY A 187 -3.50 -14.66 -16.20
C GLY A 187 -4.65 -13.65 -16.05
N GLN A 188 -5.50 -13.81 -15.04
CA GLN A 188 -6.54 -12.83 -14.74
C GLN A 188 -5.94 -11.56 -14.12
N ALA A 189 -4.94 -11.71 -13.25
CA ALA A 189 -4.22 -10.59 -12.66
C ALA A 189 -3.58 -9.70 -13.74
N GLU A 190 -2.94 -10.32 -14.73
CA GLU A 190 -2.32 -9.63 -15.86
C GLU A 190 -3.34 -8.80 -16.66
N VAL A 191 -4.50 -9.38 -16.99
CA VAL A 191 -5.58 -8.67 -17.70
C VAL A 191 -6.02 -7.43 -16.93
N TYR A 192 -6.21 -7.56 -15.61
CA TYR A 192 -6.60 -6.43 -14.77
C TYR A 192 -5.51 -5.36 -14.70
N PHE A 193 -4.25 -5.72 -14.50
CA PHE A 193 -3.16 -4.75 -14.45
C PHE A 193 -2.94 -4.03 -15.79
N LEU A 194 -3.03 -4.73 -16.92
CA LEU A 194 -2.91 -4.11 -18.24
C LEU A 194 -4.07 -3.15 -18.52
N SER A 195 -5.29 -3.51 -18.12
CA SER A 195 -6.47 -2.63 -18.20
C SER A 195 -6.28 -1.38 -17.33
N ALA A 196 -5.80 -1.56 -16.10
CA ALA A 196 -5.50 -0.46 -15.19
C ALA A 196 -4.44 0.48 -15.77
N LEU A 197 -3.38 -0.09 -16.37
CA LEU A 197 -2.29 0.67 -16.99
C LEU A 197 -2.78 1.50 -18.19
N ASP A 198 -3.65 0.93 -19.02
CA ASP A 198 -4.28 1.66 -20.14
C ASP A 198 -5.12 2.84 -19.65
N LYS A 199 -5.92 2.64 -18.59
CA LYS A 199 -6.70 3.73 -17.97
C LYS A 199 -5.80 4.82 -17.40
N ALA A 200 -4.77 4.45 -16.65
CA ALA A 200 -3.81 5.40 -16.07
C ALA A 200 -3.11 6.25 -17.16
N LYS A 201 -2.72 5.63 -18.28
CA LYS A 201 -2.15 6.32 -19.44
C LYS A 201 -3.12 7.29 -20.10
N LYS A 202 -4.39 6.88 -20.28
CA LYS A 202 -5.43 7.72 -20.88
C LYS A 202 -5.65 9.01 -20.08
N VAL A 203 -5.55 8.94 -18.76
CA VAL A 203 -5.65 10.12 -17.89
C VAL A 203 -4.30 10.74 -17.51
N LYS A 204 -3.22 10.30 -18.17
CA LYS A 204 -1.86 10.82 -18.01
C LYS A 204 -1.39 10.83 -16.55
N SER A 205 -1.80 9.83 -15.78
CA SER A 205 -1.43 9.71 -14.37
C SER A 205 -0.13 8.92 -14.22
N GLU A 206 1.00 9.61 -14.35
CA GLU A 206 2.34 8.99 -14.25
C GLU A 206 2.53 8.24 -12.91
N ARG A 207 1.98 8.78 -11.82
CA ARG A 207 2.01 8.15 -10.50
C ARG A 207 1.37 6.76 -10.52
N TRP A 208 0.19 6.64 -11.13
CA TRP A 208 -0.53 5.37 -11.23
C TRP A 208 0.12 4.43 -12.23
N GLU A 209 0.62 4.94 -13.36
CA GLU A 209 1.39 4.13 -14.30
C GLU A 209 2.58 3.44 -13.60
N LYS A 210 3.36 4.18 -12.80
CA LYS A 210 4.51 3.63 -12.07
C LYS A 210 4.08 2.58 -11.04
N LYS A 211 3.02 2.83 -10.26
CA LYS A 211 2.48 1.85 -9.30
C LYS A 211 2.01 0.57 -9.98
N ILE A 212 1.29 0.67 -11.09
CA ILE A 212 0.77 -0.50 -11.82
C ILE A 212 1.91 -1.27 -12.48
N LYS A 213 2.91 -0.58 -13.05
CA LYS A 213 4.12 -1.23 -13.58
C LYS A 213 4.89 -1.98 -12.50
N HIS A 214 4.99 -1.44 -11.28
CA HIS A 214 5.58 -2.18 -10.16
C HIS A 214 4.83 -3.50 -9.90
N ASN A 215 3.49 -3.46 -9.89
CA ASN A 215 2.66 -4.65 -9.66
C ASN A 215 2.73 -5.66 -10.81
N LEU A 216 2.83 -5.21 -12.07
CA LEU A 216 3.14 -6.09 -13.21
C LEU A 216 4.51 -6.73 -13.05
N GLY A 217 5.50 -5.96 -12.62
CA GLY A 217 6.83 -6.45 -12.28
C GLY A 217 6.80 -7.57 -11.25
N LEU A 218 6.09 -7.36 -10.15
CA LEU A 218 5.86 -8.36 -9.11
C LEU A 218 5.14 -9.60 -9.65
N LEU A 219 4.10 -9.42 -10.46
CA LEU A 219 3.36 -10.52 -11.09
C LEU A 219 4.28 -11.42 -11.91
N TYR A 220 5.11 -10.86 -12.81
CA TYR A 220 6.01 -11.68 -13.62
C TYR A 220 7.15 -12.28 -12.80
N ALA A 221 7.60 -11.59 -11.74
CA ALA A 221 8.58 -12.14 -10.81
C ALA A 221 8.03 -13.38 -10.07
N ASP A 222 6.76 -13.34 -9.65
CA ASP A 222 6.06 -14.46 -9.01
C ASP A 222 5.78 -15.62 -10.00
N GLN A 223 5.66 -15.33 -11.30
CA GLN A 223 5.57 -16.35 -12.36
C GLN A 223 6.92 -16.95 -12.76
N GLY A 224 8.04 -16.45 -12.22
CA GLY A 224 9.38 -16.90 -12.61
C GLY A 224 9.84 -16.39 -13.97
N ASN A 225 9.36 -15.21 -14.41
CA ASN A 225 9.79 -14.54 -15.64
C ASN A 225 10.58 -13.26 -15.32
N PRO A 226 11.90 -13.37 -15.03
CA PRO A 226 12.69 -12.25 -14.58
C PRO A 226 12.89 -11.17 -15.66
N GLU A 227 12.91 -11.52 -16.94
CA GLU A 227 13.06 -10.56 -18.05
C GLU A 227 11.87 -9.61 -18.14
N LEU A 228 10.64 -10.14 -18.09
CA LEU A 228 9.44 -9.30 -18.07
C LEU A 228 9.31 -8.54 -16.77
N ALA A 229 9.67 -9.15 -15.64
CA ALA A 229 9.67 -8.47 -14.35
C ALA A 229 10.57 -7.22 -14.39
N VAL A 230 11.84 -7.36 -14.80
CA VAL A 230 12.77 -6.23 -14.94
C VAL A 230 12.25 -5.20 -15.93
N LYS A 231 11.73 -5.61 -17.09
CA LYS A 231 11.16 -4.68 -18.09
C LYS A 231 10.10 -3.76 -17.49
N TYR A 232 9.18 -4.29 -16.68
CA TYR A 232 8.15 -3.46 -16.04
C TYR A 232 8.71 -2.66 -14.86
N LEU A 233 9.60 -3.24 -14.07
CA LEU A 233 10.15 -2.60 -12.87
C LEU A 233 11.08 -1.43 -13.19
N SER A 234 11.91 -1.51 -14.24
CA SER A 234 12.84 -0.44 -14.63
C SER A 234 12.13 0.89 -14.91
N ASP A 235 10.89 0.83 -15.39
CA ASP A 235 10.06 2.00 -15.70
C ASP A 235 9.00 2.30 -14.60
N SER A 236 9.15 1.72 -13.41
CA SER A 236 8.18 1.81 -12.32
C SER A 236 8.58 2.85 -11.24
N LEU A 237 8.43 2.52 -9.95
CA LEU A 237 8.70 3.41 -8.83
C LEU A 237 10.21 3.56 -8.61
N ARG A 238 10.73 4.76 -8.89
CA ARG A 238 12.12 5.12 -8.59
C ARG A 238 12.31 5.25 -7.08
N ASP A 239 13.51 4.89 -6.61
CA ASP A 239 13.95 5.02 -5.22
C ASP A 239 12.97 4.40 -4.20
N ASN A 240 12.22 3.40 -4.65
CA ASN A 240 11.29 2.64 -3.83
C ASN A 240 11.96 1.34 -3.41
N LEU A 241 12.11 1.15 -2.10
CA LEU A 241 12.78 0.02 -1.48
C LEU A 241 12.35 -1.35 -2.04
N LYS A 242 11.03 -1.60 -2.12
CA LYS A 242 10.48 -2.86 -2.64
C LYS A 242 10.80 -3.07 -4.12
N THR A 243 10.73 -2.01 -4.92
CA THR A 243 11.05 -2.05 -6.35
C THR A 243 12.54 -2.33 -6.58
N VAL A 244 13.41 -1.65 -5.82
CA VAL A 244 14.87 -1.83 -5.91
C VAL A 244 15.26 -3.25 -5.53
N PHE A 245 14.71 -3.77 -4.42
CA PHE A 245 14.95 -5.16 -4.03
C PHE A 245 14.46 -6.16 -5.07
N LEU A 246 13.25 -5.96 -5.61
CA LEU A 246 12.70 -6.86 -6.63
C LEU A 246 13.55 -6.82 -7.91
N LEU A 247 13.97 -5.65 -8.37
CA LEU A 247 14.93 -5.52 -9.48
C LEU A 247 16.21 -6.29 -9.19
N ALA A 248 16.81 -6.11 -8.02
CA ALA A 248 18.05 -6.79 -7.65
C ALA A 248 17.86 -8.32 -7.67
N ARG A 249 16.76 -8.81 -7.10
CA ARG A 249 16.44 -10.23 -7.06
C ARG A 249 16.24 -10.82 -8.46
N GLU A 250 15.53 -10.13 -9.35
CA GLU A 250 15.31 -10.62 -10.71
C GLU A 250 16.57 -10.52 -11.58
N HIS A 251 17.42 -9.50 -11.40
CA HIS A 251 18.76 -9.44 -12.01
C HIS A 251 19.66 -10.60 -11.54
N TYR A 252 19.59 -10.97 -10.26
CA TYR A 252 20.31 -12.13 -9.72
C TYR A 252 19.88 -13.43 -10.41
N LYS A 253 18.57 -13.64 -10.60
CA LYS A 253 18.07 -14.82 -11.33
C LYS A 253 18.57 -14.90 -12.79
N MET A 254 18.86 -13.75 -13.41
CA MET A 254 19.43 -13.68 -14.75
C MET A 254 20.97 -13.76 -14.77
N GLY A 255 21.63 -13.79 -13.61
CA GLY A 255 23.10 -13.82 -13.50
C GLY A 255 23.78 -12.48 -13.74
N HIS A 256 23.05 -11.36 -13.72
CA HIS A 256 23.55 -10.01 -13.92
C HIS A 256 24.23 -9.46 -12.64
N ARG A 257 25.37 -10.05 -12.26
CA ARG A 257 26.02 -9.85 -10.94
C ARG A 257 26.38 -8.38 -10.63
N ASP A 258 26.86 -7.63 -11.63
CA ASP A 258 27.27 -6.23 -11.45
C ASP A 258 26.07 -5.32 -11.18
N GLU A 259 24.97 -5.53 -11.91
CA GLU A 259 23.71 -4.81 -11.71
C GLU A 259 23.12 -5.09 -10.32
N VAL A 260 23.19 -6.34 -9.86
CA VAL A 260 22.76 -6.72 -8.50
C VAL A 260 23.52 -5.93 -7.45
N ASN A 261 24.85 -5.84 -7.56
CA ASN A 261 25.68 -5.08 -6.62
C ASN A 261 25.33 -3.59 -6.61
N GLN A 262 25.10 -2.97 -7.77
CA GLN A 262 24.67 -1.57 -7.84
C GLN A 262 23.31 -1.35 -7.17
N LEU A 263 22.36 -2.27 -7.39
CA LEU A 263 21.03 -2.20 -6.79
C LEU A 263 21.05 -2.47 -5.28
N ILE A 264 21.94 -3.34 -4.78
CA ILE A 264 22.15 -3.57 -3.34
C ILE A 264 22.68 -2.31 -2.68
N LEU A 265 23.70 -1.65 -3.25
CA LEU A 265 24.25 -0.40 -2.71
C LEU A 265 23.16 0.67 -2.61
N LYS A 266 22.39 0.84 -3.69
CA LYS A 266 21.23 1.73 -3.70
C LYS A 266 20.17 1.31 -2.67
N GLY A 267 20.00 0.01 -2.47
CA GLY A 267 19.09 -0.56 -1.48
C GLY A 267 19.45 -0.17 -0.05
N TYR A 268 20.73 -0.17 0.29
CA TYR A 268 21.21 0.25 1.61
C TYR A 268 20.96 1.73 1.91
N ASP A 269 20.98 2.61 0.91
CA ASP A 269 20.63 4.02 1.10
C ASP A 269 19.15 4.24 1.47
N LEU A 270 18.30 3.25 1.18
CA LEU A 270 16.85 3.29 1.37
C LEU A 270 16.36 2.36 2.50
N CYS A 271 17.24 1.54 3.07
CA CYS A 271 16.81 0.35 3.82
C CYS A 271 16.18 0.70 5.17
N ASN A 272 15.15 -0.06 5.50
CA ASN A 272 14.76 -0.33 6.88
C ASN A 272 15.41 -1.66 7.33
N GLU A 273 15.16 -2.06 8.58
CA GLU A 273 15.70 -3.30 9.15
C GLU A 273 15.30 -4.56 8.34
N GLU A 274 14.01 -4.71 7.99
CA GLU A 274 13.51 -5.83 7.16
C GLU A 274 14.32 -6.00 5.88
N TYR A 275 14.46 -4.92 5.09
CA TYR A 275 15.13 -4.99 3.81
C TYR A 275 16.65 -5.06 3.93
N GLN A 276 17.23 -4.63 5.05
CA GLN A 276 18.65 -4.87 5.30
C GLN A 276 18.95 -6.37 5.32
N HIS A 277 18.11 -7.19 5.98
CA HIS A 277 18.23 -8.65 5.94
C HIS A 277 18.06 -9.20 4.52
N HIS A 278 17.03 -8.75 3.79
CA HIS A 278 16.81 -9.17 2.41
C HIS A 278 18.01 -8.88 1.48
N PHE A 279 18.59 -7.68 1.58
CA PHE A 279 19.77 -7.31 0.78
C PHE A 279 21.04 -8.02 1.21
N ASN A 280 21.24 -8.28 2.51
CA ASN A 280 22.39 -9.05 2.99
C ASN A 280 22.37 -10.48 2.46
N ILE A 281 21.20 -11.13 2.48
CA ILE A 281 21.02 -12.47 1.91
C ILE A 281 21.29 -12.43 0.40
N LEU A 282 20.71 -11.46 -0.31
CA LEU A 282 20.93 -11.33 -1.76
C LEU A 282 22.39 -11.06 -2.10
N LYS A 283 23.11 -10.29 -1.28
CA LYS A 283 24.54 -10.03 -1.44
C LYS A 283 25.35 -11.31 -1.32
N GLU A 284 25.10 -12.12 -0.30
CA GLU A 284 25.80 -13.39 -0.11
C GLU A 284 25.48 -14.40 -1.21
N LEU A 285 24.24 -14.41 -1.72
CA LEU A 285 23.88 -15.18 -2.91
C LEU A 285 24.59 -14.65 -4.18
N ASN A 286 24.77 -13.33 -4.27
CA ASN A 286 25.39 -12.68 -5.42
C ASN A 286 26.89 -12.97 -5.50
N GLU A 287 27.56 -12.97 -4.36
CA GLU A 287 29.00 -13.18 -4.19
C GLU A 287 29.25 -14.19 -3.06
N PRO A 288 29.09 -15.51 -3.32
CA PRO A 288 29.17 -16.52 -2.26
C PRO A 288 30.55 -16.60 -1.63
N SER A 289 30.59 -16.48 -0.30
CA SER A 289 31.82 -16.65 0.49
C SER A 289 31.99 -18.10 0.94
N SER A 290 30.97 -18.63 1.64
CA SER A 290 30.86 -20.05 2.01
C SER A 290 29.41 -20.39 2.37
N ILE A 291 29.07 -21.68 2.36
CA ILE A 291 27.73 -22.13 2.76
C ILE A 291 27.41 -21.81 4.22
N GLU A 292 28.41 -21.88 5.10
CA GLU A 292 28.26 -21.52 6.52
C GLU A 292 27.94 -20.02 6.68
N ASN A 293 28.54 -19.17 5.84
CA ASN A 293 28.27 -17.74 5.86
C ASN A 293 26.85 -17.42 5.33
N LEU A 294 26.43 -18.08 4.24
CA LEU A 294 25.06 -17.96 3.73
C LEU A 294 24.03 -18.40 4.78
N GLU A 295 24.26 -19.54 5.43
CA GLU A 295 23.40 -20.04 6.49
C GLU A 295 23.35 -19.07 7.68
N PHE A 296 24.48 -18.49 8.08
CA PHE A 296 24.53 -17.49 9.15
C PHE A 296 23.71 -16.24 8.80
N VAL A 297 23.95 -15.63 7.64
CA VAL A 297 23.24 -14.41 7.19
C VAL A 297 21.74 -14.65 7.08
N ILE A 298 21.33 -15.81 6.55
CA ILE A 298 19.92 -16.16 6.46
C ILE A 298 19.31 -16.37 7.86
N LYS A 299 20.01 -17.05 8.77
CA LYS A 299 19.51 -17.25 10.15
C LYS A 299 19.32 -15.94 10.91
N GLU A 300 20.21 -14.96 10.73
CA GLU A 300 20.02 -13.62 11.29
C GLU A 300 18.73 -12.98 10.76
N GLY A 301 18.47 -13.08 9.45
CA GLY A 301 17.22 -12.59 8.86
C GLY A 301 15.99 -13.35 9.35
N ILE A 302 16.07 -14.68 9.48
CA ILE A 302 14.96 -15.51 9.95
C ILE A 302 14.54 -15.11 11.37
N LEU A 303 15.47 -14.82 12.27
CA LEU A 303 15.15 -14.33 13.61
C LEU A 303 14.28 -13.07 13.56
N TYR A 304 14.61 -12.12 12.68
CA TYR A 304 13.80 -10.93 12.45
C TYR A 304 12.42 -11.29 11.86
N PHE A 305 12.39 -12.09 10.79
CA PHE A 305 11.13 -12.44 10.11
C PHE A 305 10.17 -13.26 10.99
N GLU A 306 10.68 -14.10 11.90
CA GLU A 306 9.84 -14.80 12.87
C GLU A 306 9.24 -13.86 13.93
N ASN A 307 10.03 -12.90 14.43
CA ASN A 307 9.57 -11.91 15.41
C ASN A 307 8.48 -10.99 14.82
N GLU A 308 8.64 -10.58 13.57
CA GLU A 308 7.64 -9.79 12.82
C GLU A 308 6.54 -10.65 12.20
N GLU A 309 6.56 -11.96 12.45
CA GLU A 309 5.60 -12.95 11.95
C GLU A 309 5.43 -12.96 10.41
N LEU A 310 6.49 -12.63 9.68
CA LEU A 310 6.63 -12.61 8.22
C LEU A 310 6.94 -14.02 7.68
N TRP A 311 6.06 -14.98 8.01
CA TRP A 311 6.27 -16.41 7.77
C TRP A 311 6.54 -16.78 6.30
N LYS A 312 6.04 -16.00 5.33
CA LYS A 312 6.35 -16.22 3.91
C LYS A 312 7.86 -16.15 3.64
N TYR A 313 8.54 -15.13 4.18
CA TYR A 313 9.98 -14.99 3.99
C TYR A 313 10.78 -16.05 4.75
N VAL A 314 10.29 -16.49 5.91
CA VAL A 314 10.89 -17.62 6.65
C VAL A 314 10.88 -18.88 5.78
N VAL A 315 9.76 -19.20 5.13
CA VAL A 315 9.65 -20.31 4.18
C VAL A 315 10.63 -20.12 3.02
N ASP A 316 10.54 -18.99 2.32
CA ASP A 316 11.35 -18.71 1.12
C ASP A 316 12.86 -18.85 1.43
N TYR A 317 13.32 -18.35 2.58
CA TYR A 317 14.74 -18.38 2.93
C TYR A 317 15.24 -19.71 3.49
N PHE A 318 14.42 -20.47 4.21
CA PHE A 318 14.77 -21.85 4.53
C PHE A 318 14.90 -22.71 3.27
N GLU A 319 14.02 -22.52 2.28
CA GLU A 319 14.12 -23.22 1.00
C GLU A 319 15.41 -22.85 0.25
N VAL A 320 15.85 -21.58 0.29
CA VAL A 320 17.14 -21.15 -0.29
C VAL A 320 18.31 -21.91 0.35
N ILE A 321 18.38 -21.97 1.69
CA ILE A 321 19.45 -22.72 2.38
C ILE A 321 19.39 -24.20 1.98
N ALA A 322 18.19 -24.80 2.02
CA ALA A 322 17.98 -26.21 1.74
C ALA A 322 18.43 -26.60 0.33
N VAL A 323 18.05 -25.82 -0.68
CA VAL A 323 18.44 -26.05 -2.09
C VAL A 323 19.96 -25.93 -2.26
N GLN A 324 20.59 -24.93 -1.65
CA GLN A 324 22.04 -24.76 -1.74
C GLN A 324 22.79 -25.94 -1.09
N LEU A 325 22.40 -26.33 0.14
CA LEU A 325 22.98 -27.49 0.84
C LEU A 325 22.79 -28.79 0.06
N HIS A 326 21.63 -28.98 -0.57
CA HIS A 326 21.37 -30.15 -1.39
C HIS A 326 22.31 -30.19 -2.60
N THR A 327 22.51 -29.04 -3.26
CA THR A 327 23.41 -28.89 -4.41
C THR A 327 24.86 -29.19 -4.05
N GLU A 328 25.28 -28.87 -2.83
CA GLU A 328 26.62 -29.16 -2.29
C GLU A 328 26.78 -30.58 -1.71
N GLY A 329 25.74 -31.42 -1.81
CA GLY A 329 25.76 -32.82 -1.36
C GLY A 329 25.45 -33.04 0.12
N ASN A 330 25.05 -31.99 0.85
CA ASN A 330 24.66 -32.07 2.27
C ASN A 330 23.16 -32.35 2.42
N ALA A 331 22.72 -33.51 1.94
CA ALA A 331 21.30 -33.87 1.85
C ALA A 331 20.59 -33.97 3.22
N VAL A 332 21.30 -34.37 4.28
CA VAL A 332 20.71 -34.49 5.63
C VAL A 332 20.33 -33.10 6.15
N LYS A 333 21.27 -32.16 6.13
CA LYS A 333 21.03 -30.79 6.59
C LYS A 333 20.03 -30.05 5.69
N ALA A 334 20.07 -30.30 4.38
CA ALA A 334 19.05 -29.78 3.47
C ALA A 334 17.64 -30.26 3.85
N SER A 335 17.48 -31.54 4.20
CA SER A 335 16.19 -32.09 4.64
C SER A 335 15.69 -31.46 5.93
N GLU A 336 16.58 -31.11 6.87
CA GLU A 336 16.22 -30.40 8.10
C GLU A 336 15.61 -29.03 7.78
N TYR A 337 16.26 -28.25 6.90
CA TYR A 337 15.73 -26.94 6.49
C TYR A 337 14.44 -27.01 5.68
N PHE A 338 14.27 -28.02 4.81
CA PHE A 338 12.97 -28.24 4.16
C PHE A 338 11.86 -28.56 5.17
N TYR A 339 12.18 -29.26 6.26
CA TYR A 339 11.23 -29.52 7.33
C TYR A 339 10.91 -28.25 8.13
N GLU A 340 11.89 -27.39 8.42
CA GLU A 340 11.67 -26.08 9.04
C GLU A 340 10.81 -25.17 8.16
N ALA A 341 11.07 -25.14 6.85
CA ALA A 341 10.23 -24.44 5.86
C ALA A 341 8.78 -24.95 5.90
N TYR A 342 8.59 -26.27 5.97
CA TYR A 342 7.26 -26.87 6.11
C TYR A 342 6.55 -26.43 7.40
N GLN A 343 7.26 -26.41 8.54
CA GLN A 343 6.70 -25.92 9.81
C GLN A 343 6.32 -24.43 9.74
N ALA A 344 7.16 -23.59 9.12
CA ALA A 344 6.86 -22.17 8.90
C ALA A 344 5.64 -21.97 7.97
N LYS A 345 5.49 -22.83 6.95
CA LYS A 345 4.33 -22.82 6.05
C LYS A 345 3.03 -23.11 6.80
N GLN A 346 3.02 -24.07 7.72
CA GLN A 346 1.84 -24.35 8.56
C GLN A 346 1.42 -23.12 9.38
N LYS A 347 2.36 -22.31 9.88
CA LYS A 347 2.06 -21.06 10.58
C LYS A 347 1.42 -20.02 9.66
N THR A 348 1.84 -19.97 8.39
CA THR A 348 1.25 -19.10 7.35
C THR A 348 -0.21 -19.47 7.07
N GLU A 349 -0.49 -20.76 6.91
CA GLU A 349 -1.85 -21.27 6.62
C GLU A 349 -2.81 -21.08 7.79
N ASN A 350 -2.33 -21.27 9.04
CA ASN A 350 -3.14 -21.09 10.24
C ASN A 350 -3.58 -19.63 10.45
N LYS A 351 -2.79 -18.63 10.02
CA LYS A 351 -3.21 -17.22 10.01
C LYS A 351 -4.36 -16.94 9.03
N GLY A 352 -4.42 -17.65 7.91
CA GLY A 352 -5.52 -17.55 6.94
C GLY A 352 -6.84 -18.18 7.40
N VAL A 353 -6.80 -19.00 8.46
CA VAL A 353 -7.95 -19.77 8.98
C VAL A 353 -8.57 -19.12 10.24
N LEU A 354 -7.90 -18.15 10.86
CA LEU A 354 -8.47 -17.38 11.96
C LEU A 354 -9.57 -16.44 11.41
N LYS A 355 -10.79 -17.00 11.41
CA LYS A 355 -12.08 -16.43 11.01
C LYS A 355 -12.43 -15.13 11.72
#